data_AF-A0A8J3BIM1-F1
#
_entry.id   AF-A0A8J3BIM1-F1
#
_cell.length_a   1.000
_cell.length_b   1.000
_cell.length_c   1.000
_cell.angle_alpha   90.00
_cell.angle_beta   90.00
_cell.angle_gamma   90.00
#
_symmetry.space_group_name_H-M   'P 1'
#
loop_
_entity.id
_entity.type
_entity.pdbx_description
1 polymer ?
#
loop_
_entity_poly.entity_id
_entity_poly.type
_entity_poly.pdbx_seq_one_letter_code
_entity_poly.pdbx_strand_id
1 'polypeptide(L)'
;MPKRDAQWRHMAGTSKISRSANFSPRGGNGPKYNKAAEWVNRPMYRKPRIYRTIRGPDVPRGCEGPCKVQSYEQRHDVSHVGKVMCISDVTRGNGITHRVGKRFCVKSVYILGKIWMDENIKVKNHTNSVMFWLVRDRRPYSSPMDFGQVFNMFDNEPSTATVKNDLRDRFQVMHKFYGKVTGGQYASNEQALVKRFWKVNNYVVYNHQEAGKYENHTENALLLYMACTHASNPVYATLKIRIYFYDSITN
;
A
#
# COMPACT_ATOMS: atom_id res chain seq x y z
N MET A 1 -19.04 -88.61 -16.21
CA MET A 1 -19.11 -87.78 -17.44
C MET A 1 -18.95 -86.31 -17.05
N PRO A 2 -17.97 -85.59 -17.59
CA PRO A 2 -17.72 -84.19 -17.23
C PRO A 2 -18.62 -83.26 -18.06
N LYS A 3 -19.26 -82.27 -17.41
CA LYS A 3 -19.84 -81.12 -18.12
C LYS A 3 -18.76 -80.02 -18.17
N ARG A 4 -18.42 -79.57 -19.38
CA ARG A 4 -17.51 -78.44 -19.65
C ARG A 4 -18.29 -77.29 -20.29
N ASP A 5 -17.85 -76.08 -19.97
CA ASP A 5 -18.56 -74.78 -19.92
C ASP A 5 -18.79 -74.02 -21.24
N ALA A 6 -19.61 -72.95 -21.15
CA ALA A 6 -19.36 -71.60 -21.71
C ALA A 6 -20.33 -70.58 -21.02
N GLN A 7 -20.17 -69.26 -20.98
CA GLN A 7 -19.20 -68.33 -21.54
C GLN A 7 -19.30 -67.01 -20.74
N TRP A 8 -18.19 -66.56 -20.16
CA TRP A 8 -17.85 -65.19 -19.75
C TRP A 8 -18.13 -64.74 -18.31
N ARG A 9 -17.06 -64.14 -17.78
CA ARG A 9 -16.93 -63.41 -16.53
C ARG A 9 -17.71 -62.10 -16.57
N HIS A 10 -18.03 -61.58 -15.38
CA HIS A 10 -17.68 -60.27 -14.83
C HIS A 10 -18.75 -59.94 -13.77
N MET A 11 -18.44 -59.65 -12.52
CA MET A 11 -17.42 -58.71 -12.07
C MET A 11 -16.74 -59.18 -10.78
N ALA A 12 -15.41 -59.25 -10.82
CA ALA A 12 -14.60 -59.04 -9.64
C ALA A 12 -14.89 -57.61 -9.14
N GLY A 13 -15.45 -57.45 -7.94
CA GLY A 13 -15.90 -56.11 -7.53
C GLY A 13 -16.32 -55.89 -6.09
N THR A 14 -16.41 -56.90 -5.22
CA THR A 14 -16.75 -56.66 -3.81
C THR A 14 -15.51 -56.82 -2.92
N SER A 15 -14.53 -55.94 -3.06
CA SER A 15 -13.53 -55.75 -2.01
C SER A 15 -14.09 -54.84 -0.92
N LYS A 16 -14.03 -55.33 0.32
CA LYS A 16 -14.52 -54.66 1.53
C LYS A 16 -13.82 -53.31 1.68
N ILE A 17 -14.59 -52.22 1.66
CA ILE A 17 -14.08 -50.85 1.82
C ILE A 17 -13.70 -50.64 3.28
N SER A 18 -12.40 -50.63 3.56
CA SER A 18 -11.81 -50.09 4.79
C SER A 18 -12.01 -48.56 4.81
N ARG A 19 -12.70 -48.04 5.82
CA ARG A 19 -12.90 -46.61 6.03
C ARG A 19 -11.61 -45.97 6.58
N SER A 20 -10.65 -45.69 5.71
CA SER A 20 -9.55 -44.76 6.02
C SER A 20 -9.16 -43.84 4.87
N ALA A 21 -10.01 -43.70 3.86
CA ALA A 21 -9.83 -42.72 2.81
C ALA A 21 -10.51 -41.41 3.23
N ASN A 22 -9.73 -40.45 3.71
CA ASN A 22 -10.11 -39.04 3.78
C ASN A 22 -10.36 -38.53 2.35
N PHE A 23 -11.56 -38.80 1.83
CA PHE A 23 -12.00 -38.29 0.53
C PHE A 23 -12.47 -36.85 0.72
N SER A 24 -11.51 -35.92 0.71
CA SER A 24 -11.81 -34.51 0.48
C SER A 24 -11.60 -34.21 -1.01
N PRO A 25 -12.53 -33.57 -1.74
CA PRO A 25 -12.42 -33.33 -3.19
C PRO A 25 -11.35 -32.30 -3.58
N ARG A 26 -10.46 -31.91 -2.66
CA ARG A 26 -9.38 -30.92 -2.87
C ARG A 26 -7.98 -31.48 -2.62
N GLY A 27 -7.84 -32.78 -2.41
CA GLY A 27 -6.54 -33.43 -2.24
C GLY A 27 -6.02 -33.99 -3.55
N GLY A 28 -5.38 -33.16 -4.37
CA GLY A 28 -4.74 -33.64 -5.60
C GLY A 28 -3.66 -34.70 -5.29
N ASN A 29 -3.75 -35.85 -5.95
CA ASN A 29 -2.69 -36.84 -6.08
C ASN A 29 -1.55 -36.25 -6.94
N GLY A 30 -0.79 -35.34 -6.37
CA GLY A 30 0.48 -34.84 -6.90
C GLY A 30 1.55 -34.91 -5.83
N PRO A 31 2.85 -34.99 -6.20
CA PRO A 31 3.93 -35.07 -5.23
C PRO A 31 3.80 -33.92 -4.21
N LYS A 32 3.75 -34.27 -2.92
CA LYS A 32 3.72 -33.29 -1.83
C LYS A 32 4.96 -32.39 -1.97
N TYR A 33 4.73 -31.14 -2.34
CA TYR A 33 5.79 -30.15 -2.53
C TYR A 33 6.52 -29.90 -1.21
N ASN A 34 7.66 -30.54 -1.00
CA ASN A 34 8.44 -30.38 0.22
C ASN A 34 9.34 -29.14 0.09
N LYS A 35 8.80 -27.97 0.48
CA LYS A 35 9.48 -26.66 0.43
C LYS A 35 10.88 -26.70 1.06
N ALA A 36 11.05 -27.48 2.12
CA ALA A 36 12.33 -27.64 2.81
C ALA A 36 13.36 -28.36 1.92
N ALA A 37 12.98 -29.48 1.30
CA ALA A 37 13.86 -30.24 0.43
C ALA A 37 14.25 -29.47 -0.84
N GLU A 38 13.32 -28.73 -1.43
CA GLU A 38 13.60 -27.85 -2.57
C GLU A 38 14.55 -26.71 -2.21
N TRP A 39 14.47 -26.18 -0.99
CA TRP A 39 15.34 -25.10 -0.51
C TRP A 39 16.77 -25.58 -0.23
N VAL A 40 16.94 -26.79 0.29
CA VAL A 40 18.24 -27.41 0.54
C VAL A 40 18.94 -27.76 -0.77
N ASN A 41 18.21 -28.31 -1.75
CA ASN A 41 18.77 -28.77 -3.03
C ASN A 41 18.81 -27.70 -4.13
N ARG A 42 18.75 -26.41 -3.77
CA ARG A 42 18.70 -25.34 -4.76
C ARG A 42 20.09 -24.98 -5.28
N PRO A 43 20.21 -24.55 -6.55
CA PRO A 43 21.40 -23.87 -7.04
C PRO A 43 21.66 -22.62 -6.19
N MET A 44 22.92 -22.36 -5.83
CA MET A 44 23.30 -21.28 -4.92
C MET A 44 22.81 -19.89 -5.38
N TYR A 45 22.71 -19.68 -6.70
CA TYR A 45 22.29 -18.43 -7.33
C TYR A 45 20.79 -18.35 -7.64
N ARG A 46 19.96 -19.32 -7.22
CA ARG A 46 18.56 -19.36 -7.63
C ARG A 46 17.65 -19.94 -6.56
N LYS A 47 16.58 -19.20 -6.24
CA LYS A 47 15.50 -19.72 -5.40
C LYS A 47 14.75 -20.87 -6.09
N PRO A 48 14.25 -21.86 -5.32
CA PRO A 48 13.50 -22.98 -5.87
C PRO A 48 12.25 -22.52 -6.62
N ARG A 49 11.79 -23.33 -7.58
CA ARG A 49 10.62 -23.00 -8.41
C ARG A 49 9.40 -22.70 -7.56
N ILE A 50 9.16 -23.41 -6.46
CA ILE A 50 8.00 -23.13 -5.57
C ILE A 50 7.99 -21.68 -5.08
N TYR A 51 9.12 -21.12 -4.64
CA TYR A 51 9.17 -19.73 -4.16
C TYR A 51 9.10 -18.69 -5.29
N ARG A 52 9.38 -19.11 -6.54
CA ARG A 52 9.25 -18.26 -7.74
C ARG A 52 7.85 -18.31 -8.33
N THR A 53 7.18 -19.46 -8.26
CA THR A 53 5.91 -19.80 -8.93
C THR A 53 4.72 -19.74 -7.98
N ILE A 54 4.86 -20.26 -6.76
CA ILE A 54 3.86 -20.22 -5.67
C ILE A 54 4.31 -19.12 -4.69
N ARG A 55 4.13 -17.87 -5.11
CA ARG A 55 4.42 -16.74 -4.23
C ARG A 55 3.31 -16.66 -3.19
N GLY A 56 3.69 -16.64 -1.91
CA GLY A 56 2.74 -16.29 -0.86
C GLY A 56 2.16 -14.89 -1.13
N PRO A 57 0.94 -14.60 -0.64
CA PRO A 57 0.29 -13.28 -0.81
C PRO A 57 1.10 -12.11 -0.24
N ASP A 58 2.22 -12.39 0.45
CA ASP A 58 3.01 -11.38 1.11
C ASP A 58 3.99 -10.62 0.23
N VAL A 59 4.59 -11.23 -0.80
CA VAL A 59 5.59 -10.54 -1.62
C VAL A 59 4.97 -10.09 -2.95
N PRO A 60 5.00 -8.78 -3.28
CA PRO A 60 4.47 -8.27 -4.55
C PRO A 60 5.14 -8.91 -5.78
N ARG A 61 4.44 -8.90 -6.91
CA ARG A 61 4.93 -9.54 -8.13
C ARG A 61 6.18 -8.83 -8.66
N GLY A 62 7.29 -9.54 -8.80
CA GLY A 62 8.52 -9.01 -9.39
C GLY A 62 9.46 -8.43 -8.33
N CYS A 63 9.10 -8.56 -7.05
CA CYS A 63 9.91 -8.13 -5.93
C CYS A 63 10.60 -9.30 -5.23
N GLU A 64 11.72 -8.99 -4.56
CA GLU A 64 12.49 -9.91 -3.74
C GLU A 64 12.88 -9.25 -2.41
N GLY A 65 13.31 -10.07 -1.47
CA GLY A 65 13.85 -9.64 -0.19
C GLY A 65 12.79 -9.52 0.90
N PRO A 66 13.21 -9.15 2.11
CA PRO A 66 12.31 -8.88 3.21
C PRO A 66 11.47 -7.62 2.96
N CYS A 67 10.36 -7.49 3.67
CA CYS A 67 9.62 -6.22 3.72
C CYS A 67 10.48 -5.17 4.43
N LYS A 68 10.77 -4.07 3.75
CA LYS A 68 11.44 -2.91 4.32
C LYS A 68 10.40 -1.89 4.78
N VAL A 69 10.76 -1.09 5.77
CA VAL A 69 9.90 -0.07 6.34
C VAL A 69 10.63 1.26 6.34
N GLN A 70 9.98 2.29 5.81
CA GLN A 70 10.40 3.67 5.97
C GLN A 70 9.31 4.43 6.71
N SER A 71 9.70 5.22 7.71
CA SER A 71 8.76 6.00 8.52
C SER A 71 9.10 7.49 8.41
N TYR A 72 8.07 8.31 8.26
CA TYR A 72 8.16 9.77 8.36
C TYR A 72 7.31 10.18 9.55
N GLU A 73 7.93 10.87 10.49
CA GLU A 73 7.27 11.39 11.67
C GLU A 73 7.46 12.90 11.67
N GLN A 74 6.39 13.63 11.40
CA GLN A 74 6.44 15.08 11.29
C GLN A 74 5.14 15.70 11.77
N ARG A 75 5.26 16.91 12.31
CA ARG A 75 4.13 17.84 12.50
C ARG A 75 3.90 18.61 11.21
N HIS A 76 2.67 18.58 10.73
CA HIS A 76 2.23 19.35 9.58
C HIS A 76 1.26 20.44 10.02
N ASP A 77 1.56 21.67 9.64
CA ASP A 77 0.60 22.76 9.70
C ASP A 77 -0.26 22.68 8.43
N VAL A 78 -1.55 22.38 8.61
CA VAL A 78 -2.49 22.18 7.51
C VAL A 78 -3.35 23.42 7.37
N SER A 79 -3.14 24.13 6.25
CA SER A 79 -3.92 25.30 5.85
C SER A 79 -4.99 24.93 4.83
N HIS A 80 -5.84 25.91 4.49
CA HIS A 80 -6.86 25.77 3.45
C HIS A 80 -6.27 25.66 2.04
N VAL A 81 -5.12 26.31 1.80
CA VAL A 81 -4.35 26.18 0.55
C VAL A 81 -3.88 24.74 0.35
N GLY A 82 -3.70 23.99 1.44
CA GLY A 82 -3.25 22.61 1.45
C GLY A 82 -1.72 22.48 1.53
N LYS A 83 -1.28 21.27 1.84
CA LYS A 83 0.14 20.90 1.96
C LYS A 83 0.36 19.56 1.28
N VAL A 84 1.50 19.41 0.63
CA VAL A 84 1.92 18.18 -0.04
C VAL A 84 3.15 17.59 0.65
N MET A 85 3.18 16.26 0.72
CA MET A 85 4.34 15.49 1.15
C MET A 85 4.51 14.27 0.24
N CYS A 86 5.74 14.00 -0.21
CA CYS A 86 6.06 12.73 -0.85
C CYS A 86 6.31 11.66 0.21
N ILE A 87 5.57 10.54 0.14
CA ILE A 87 5.74 9.41 1.06
C ILE A 87 6.64 8.34 0.44
N SER A 88 6.83 8.33 -0.88
CA SER A 88 7.71 7.36 -1.54
C SER A 88 9.20 7.74 -1.48
N ASP A 89 9.60 8.73 -0.67
CA ASP A 89 10.95 9.27 -0.57
C ASP A 89 11.96 8.31 0.10
N VAL A 90 12.46 7.32 -0.64
CA VAL A 90 13.40 6.31 -0.14
C VAL A 90 14.80 6.52 -0.73
N THR A 91 15.79 6.68 0.15
CA THR A 91 17.20 6.79 -0.23
C THR A 91 17.77 5.45 -0.65
N ARG A 92 18.71 5.47 -1.59
CA ARG A 92 19.48 4.27 -1.99
C ARG A 92 20.57 3.98 -0.95
N GLY A 93 20.84 2.71 -0.69
CA GLY A 93 21.87 2.31 0.26
C GLY A 93 21.77 0.84 0.68
N ASN A 94 22.74 0.41 1.50
CA ASN A 94 22.85 -0.99 1.92
C ASN A 94 22.08 -1.32 3.21
N GLY A 95 21.54 -0.32 3.91
CA GLY A 95 20.80 -0.54 5.15
C GLY A 95 19.37 -1.04 4.93
N ILE A 96 18.73 -1.46 6.03
CA ILE A 96 17.41 -2.12 6.02
C ILE A 96 16.24 -1.21 5.61
N THR A 97 16.41 0.10 5.70
CA THR A 97 15.42 1.12 5.32
C THR A 97 15.64 1.68 3.93
N HIS A 98 16.72 1.28 3.26
CA HIS A 98 17.11 1.81 1.96
C HIS A 98 16.64 0.92 0.80
N ARG A 99 16.45 1.53 -0.37
CA ARG A 99 16.29 0.77 -1.62
C ARG A 99 17.64 0.33 -2.15
N VAL A 100 17.69 -0.86 -2.75
CA VAL A 100 18.92 -1.38 -3.39
C VAL A 100 19.04 -0.86 -4.82
N GLY A 101 17.94 -0.96 -5.56
CA GLY A 101 17.86 -0.59 -6.97
C GLY A 101 17.16 0.74 -7.21
N LYS A 102 16.86 0.98 -8.50
CA LYS A 102 16.02 2.10 -8.95
C LYS A 102 14.54 1.83 -8.74
N ARG A 103 14.12 0.56 -8.78
CA ARG A 103 12.73 0.14 -8.71
C ARG A 103 12.41 -0.56 -7.40
N PHE A 104 11.29 -0.21 -6.80
CA PHE A 104 10.75 -0.92 -5.64
C PHE A 104 9.22 -0.84 -5.65
N CYS A 105 8.57 -1.77 -4.97
CA CYS A 105 7.12 -1.80 -4.84
C CYS A 105 6.72 -1.42 -3.42
N VAL A 106 5.92 -0.37 -3.28
CA VAL A 106 5.22 -0.03 -2.04
C VAL A 106 3.96 -0.90 -1.96
N LYS A 107 3.99 -1.91 -1.08
CA LYS A 107 2.87 -2.84 -0.88
C LYS A 107 1.74 -2.15 -0.11
N SER A 108 2.07 -1.49 0.99
CA SER A 108 1.08 -0.87 1.86
C SER A 108 1.60 0.40 2.53
N VAL A 109 0.67 1.30 2.83
CA VAL A 109 0.90 2.55 3.54
C VAL A 109 0.10 2.53 4.82
N TYR A 110 0.73 2.90 5.94
CA TYR A 110 0.08 3.00 7.24
C TYR A 110 0.24 4.41 7.79
N ILE A 111 -0.87 5.13 7.85
CA ILE A 111 -0.93 6.48 8.41
C ILE A 111 -1.48 6.36 9.82
N LEU A 112 -0.64 6.70 10.79
CA LEU A 112 -0.98 6.83 12.19
C LEU A 112 -0.79 8.27 12.64
N GLY A 113 -1.57 8.73 13.59
CA GLY A 113 -1.33 10.02 14.21
C GLY A 113 -2.58 10.63 14.79
N LYS A 114 -2.54 11.96 14.91
CA LYS A 114 -3.67 12.76 15.36
C LYS A 114 -3.68 14.11 14.66
N ILE A 115 -4.89 14.61 14.48
CA ILE A 115 -5.19 15.97 14.05
C ILE A 115 -5.61 16.72 15.31
N TRP A 116 -5.10 17.92 15.55
CA TRP A 116 -5.38 18.68 16.76
C TRP A 116 -5.28 20.18 16.54
N MET A 117 -5.95 20.95 17.38
CA MET A 117 -5.96 22.43 17.35
C MET A 117 -5.15 23.00 18.50
N ASP A 118 -4.65 24.23 18.30
CA ASP A 118 -4.01 25.00 19.36
C ASP A 118 -5.00 25.48 20.42
N GLU A 119 -4.51 25.83 21.60
CA GLU A 119 -5.34 26.30 22.72
C GLU A 119 -6.07 27.61 22.40
N ASN A 120 -5.47 28.49 21.60
CA ASN A 120 -6.10 29.75 21.20
C ASN A 120 -7.18 29.56 20.12
N ILE A 121 -7.06 28.51 19.31
CA ILE A 121 -7.98 28.22 18.20
C ILE A 121 -9.15 27.39 18.69
N LYS A 122 -8.92 26.42 19.60
CA LYS A 122 -9.96 25.51 20.11
C LYS A 122 -11.11 26.20 20.82
N VAL A 123 -10.88 27.37 21.40
CA VAL A 123 -11.89 28.14 22.16
C VAL A 123 -12.89 28.83 21.21
N LYS A 124 -12.49 29.09 19.96
CA LYS A 124 -13.37 29.70 18.95
C LYS A 124 -14.37 28.68 18.41
N ASN A 125 -15.63 29.08 18.26
CA ASN A 125 -16.66 28.23 17.67
C ASN A 125 -16.41 28.04 16.17
N HIS A 126 -15.97 26.85 15.78
CA HIS A 126 -15.80 26.49 14.38
C HIS A 126 -15.75 24.97 14.21
N THR A 127 -16.05 24.52 12.99
CA THR A 127 -15.89 23.11 12.63
C THR A 127 -14.90 22.99 11.50
N ASN A 128 -13.90 22.13 11.67
CA ASN A 128 -12.86 21.94 10.68
C ASN A 128 -12.71 20.47 10.32
N SER A 129 -12.60 20.18 9.04
CA SER A 129 -12.26 18.85 8.56
C SER A 129 -10.94 18.91 7.83
N VAL A 130 -9.98 18.11 8.28
CA VAL A 130 -8.75 17.89 7.53
C VAL A 130 -8.96 16.72 6.61
N MET A 131 -8.87 17.00 5.33
CA MET A 131 -9.01 16.06 4.23
C MET A 131 -7.63 15.55 3.83
N PHE A 132 -7.53 14.25 3.59
CA PHE A 132 -6.32 13.57 3.18
C PHE A 132 -6.55 12.84 1.86
N TRP A 133 -5.65 13.03 0.91
CA TRP A 133 -5.66 12.30 -0.36
C TRP A 133 -4.32 11.62 -0.56
N LEU A 134 -4.33 10.29 -0.67
CA LEU A 134 -3.20 9.54 -1.19
C LEU A 134 -3.30 9.53 -2.71
N VAL A 135 -2.36 10.18 -3.36
CA VAL A 135 -2.33 10.37 -4.81
C VAL A 135 -1.08 9.70 -5.37
N ARG A 136 -1.27 8.97 -6.47
CA ARG A 136 -0.17 8.48 -7.30
C ARG A 136 0.06 9.46 -8.44
N ASP A 137 1.26 10.03 -8.52
CA ASP A 137 1.72 10.73 -9.73
C ASP A 137 2.45 9.74 -10.63
N ARG A 138 1.87 9.44 -11.81
CA ARG A 138 2.48 8.53 -12.79
C ARG A 138 3.70 9.13 -13.49
N ARG A 139 3.80 10.45 -13.59
CA ARG A 139 4.87 11.16 -14.32
C ARG A 139 5.44 12.31 -13.48
N PRO A 140 6.11 12.01 -12.36
CA PRO A 140 6.73 13.02 -11.50
C PRO A 140 7.81 13.80 -12.26
N TYR A 141 7.92 15.09 -11.98
CA TYR A 141 8.89 15.98 -12.61
C TYR A 141 9.24 17.13 -11.67
N SER A 142 10.54 17.39 -11.49
CA SER A 142 11.05 18.48 -10.63
C SER A 142 10.36 18.44 -9.26
N SER A 143 9.62 19.47 -8.86
CA SER A 143 8.96 19.59 -7.56
C SER A 143 7.51 19.06 -7.56
N PRO A 144 7.00 18.64 -6.38
CA PRO A 144 5.60 18.26 -6.24
C PRO A 144 4.72 19.50 -6.44
N MET A 145 3.66 19.36 -7.24
CA MET A 145 2.70 20.43 -7.47
C MET A 145 1.85 20.69 -6.23
N ASP A 146 1.50 21.96 -6.01
CA ASP A 146 0.66 22.38 -4.91
C ASP A 146 -0.78 21.89 -5.07
N PHE A 147 -1.53 21.85 -3.95
CA PHE A 147 -2.88 21.30 -3.94
C PHE A 147 -3.83 22.02 -4.92
N GLY A 148 -3.85 23.35 -4.96
CA GLY A 148 -4.66 24.12 -5.91
C GLY A 148 -4.22 24.01 -7.38
N GLN A 149 -2.97 23.57 -7.63
CA GLN A 149 -2.50 23.31 -9.00
C GLN A 149 -3.05 21.99 -9.52
N VAL A 150 -3.13 20.96 -8.67
CA VAL A 150 -3.58 19.61 -9.04
C VAL A 150 -5.10 19.45 -8.99
N PHE A 151 -5.73 20.00 -7.97
CA PHE A 151 -7.16 19.84 -7.73
C PHE A 151 -7.96 21.03 -8.24
N ASN A 152 -9.09 20.74 -8.88
CA ASN A 152 -10.17 21.69 -9.12
C ASN A 152 -11.13 21.66 -7.93
N MET A 153 -11.54 22.82 -7.44
CA MET A 153 -12.41 22.99 -6.28
C MET A 153 -13.50 23.99 -6.64
N PHE A 154 -14.73 23.70 -6.20
CA PHE A 154 -15.79 24.69 -6.26
C PHE A 154 -15.66 25.63 -5.07
N ASP A 155 -15.69 26.94 -5.31
CA ASP A 155 -15.56 27.98 -4.26
C ASP A 155 -14.33 27.80 -3.33
N ASN A 156 -13.21 27.34 -3.89
CA ASN A 156 -11.99 26.97 -3.15
C ASN A 156 -12.18 25.95 -2.02
N GLU A 157 -13.33 25.27 -1.95
CA GLU A 157 -13.67 24.37 -0.86
C GLU A 157 -13.01 22.99 -1.07
N PRO A 158 -12.06 22.58 -0.22
CA PRO A 158 -11.26 21.37 -0.45
C PRO A 158 -12.09 20.09 -0.32
N SER A 159 -13.24 20.10 0.34
CA SER A 159 -14.11 18.92 0.37
C SER A 159 -14.61 18.50 -1.03
N THR A 160 -14.80 19.49 -1.93
CA THR A 160 -15.22 19.33 -3.33
C THR A 160 -14.08 19.01 -4.29
N ALA A 161 -12.84 18.95 -3.80
CA ALA A 161 -11.65 18.79 -4.61
C ALA A 161 -11.67 17.51 -5.46
N THR A 162 -11.49 17.68 -6.77
CA THR A 162 -11.31 16.63 -7.78
C THR A 162 -10.09 16.93 -8.63
N VAL A 163 -9.41 15.91 -9.17
CA VAL A 163 -8.22 16.15 -10.02
C VAL A 163 -8.63 16.90 -11.28
N LYS A 164 -7.89 17.95 -11.66
CA LYS A 164 -8.14 18.71 -12.90
C LYS A 164 -8.14 17.80 -14.12
N ASN A 165 -8.96 18.13 -15.11
CA ASN A 165 -9.19 17.29 -16.28
C ASN A 165 -7.89 16.98 -17.03
N ASP A 166 -7.04 17.98 -17.26
CA ASP A 166 -5.76 17.85 -17.97
C ASP A 166 -4.77 16.94 -17.24
N LEU A 167 -4.87 16.90 -15.91
CA LEU A 167 -3.96 16.19 -15.02
C LEU A 167 -4.49 14.80 -14.62
N ARG A 168 -5.67 14.40 -15.08
CA ARG A 168 -6.38 13.19 -14.66
C ARG A 168 -5.68 11.88 -15.09
N ASP A 169 -4.98 11.88 -16.23
CA ASP A 169 -4.15 10.72 -16.63
C ASP A 169 -2.87 10.60 -15.79
N ARG A 170 -2.37 11.74 -15.30
CA ARG A 170 -1.12 11.83 -14.53
C ARG A 170 -1.34 11.53 -13.04
N PHE A 171 -2.25 12.23 -12.39
CA PHE A 171 -2.53 12.11 -10.97
C PHE A 171 -3.77 11.25 -10.74
N GLN A 172 -3.60 10.18 -9.95
CA GLN A 172 -4.68 9.27 -9.60
C GLN A 172 -4.85 9.22 -8.09
N VAL A 173 -6.03 9.64 -7.62
CA VAL A 173 -6.39 9.52 -6.21
C VAL A 173 -6.67 8.05 -5.91
N MET A 174 -5.88 7.46 -5.02
CA MET A 174 -6.02 6.06 -4.62
C MET A 174 -6.92 5.92 -3.40
N HIS A 175 -6.73 6.77 -2.39
CA HIS A 175 -7.54 6.79 -1.19
C HIS A 175 -7.78 8.23 -0.74
N LYS A 176 -9.00 8.48 -0.22
CA LYS A 176 -9.39 9.74 0.41
C LYS A 176 -9.98 9.41 1.78
N PHE A 177 -9.65 10.21 2.79
CA PHE A 177 -10.34 10.18 4.09
C PHE A 177 -10.30 11.56 4.72
N TYR A 178 -11.04 11.73 5.81
CA TYR A 178 -11.05 12.98 6.55
C TYR A 178 -11.05 12.71 8.05
N GLY A 179 -10.60 13.70 8.83
CA GLY A 179 -10.76 13.76 10.27
C GLY A 179 -11.37 15.11 10.65
N LYS A 180 -12.42 15.08 11.46
CA LYS A 180 -13.16 16.27 11.89
C LYS A 180 -12.72 16.67 13.30
N VAL A 181 -12.49 17.96 13.48
CA VAL A 181 -12.12 18.60 14.75
C VAL A 181 -13.05 19.80 14.93
N THR A 182 -13.53 20.05 16.14
CA THR A 182 -14.51 21.13 16.40
C THR A 182 -14.08 21.97 17.58
N GLY A 183 -13.91 23.27 17.35
CA GLY A 183 -13.62 24.24 18.40
C GLY A 183 -14.90 24.77 19.02
N GLY A 184 -14.83 25.08 20.31
CA GLY A 184 -15.87 25.78 21.07
C GLY A 184 -15.42 26.13 22.48
N GLN A 185 -15.95 27.23 23.01
CA GLN A 185 -15.56 27.80 24.31
C GLN A 185 -15.84 26.84 25.48
N TYR A 186 -16.98 26.15 25.44
CA TYR A 186 -17.47 25.32 26.54
C TYR A 186 -17.36 23.81 26.27
N ALA A 187 -17.44 23.42 25.00
CA ALA A 187 -17.29 22.05 24.56
C ALA A 187 -16.54 22.07 23.23
N SER A 188 -15.42 21.36 23.17
CA SER A 188 -14.63 21.22 21.96
C SER A 188 -14.18 19.77 21.79
N ASN A 189 -14.06 19.35 20.54
CA ASN A 189 -13.37 18.12 20.18
C ASN A 189 -12.00 18.55 19.65
N GLU A 190 -11.05 18.68 20.57
CA GLU A 190 -9.74 19.29 20.31
C GLU A 190 -8.83 18.45 19.42
N GLN A 191 -9.04 17.13 19.42
CA GLN A 191 -8.20 16.19 18.69
C GLN A 191 -8.97 15.02 18.08
N ALA A 192 -8.58 14.63 16.89
CA ALA A 192 -9.09 13.44 16.20
C ALA A 192 -7.95 12.48 15.88
N LEU A 193 -8.11 11.22 16.29
CA LEU A 193 -7.13 10.17 15.99
C LEU A 193 -7.22 9.73 14.53
N VAL A 194 -6.07 9.54 13.90
CA VAL A 194 -5.94 9.02 12.53
C VAL A 194 -5.28 7.65 12.58
N LYS A 195 -5.99 6.64 12.07
CA LYS A 195 -5.46 5.28 11.91
C LYS A 195 -6.00 4.68 10.62
N ARG A 196 -5.16 4.64 9.59
CA ARG A 196 -5.52 4.16 8.25
C ARG A 196 -4.42 3.29 7.66
N PHE A 197 -4.74 2.02 7.42
CA PHE A 197 -3.87 1.08 6.75
C PHE A 197 -4.43 0.76 5.37
N TRP A 198 -3.63 0.98 4.32
CA TRP A 198 -4.04 0.78 2.94
C TRP A 198 -3.07 -0.13 2.20
N LYS A 199 -3.61 -1.03 1.38
CA LYS A 199 -2.85 -1.83 0.43
C LYS A 199 -2.90 -1.15 -0.93
N VAL A 200 -1.74 -0.86 -1.50
CA VAL A 200 -1.61 0.01 -2.68
C VAL A 200 -0.94 -0.73 -3.83
N ASN A 201 0.06 -1.58 -3.54
CA ASN A 201 0.84 -2.33 -4.53
C ASN A 201 1.35 -1.47 -5.69
N ASN A 202 2.00 -0.35 -5.38
CA ASN A 202 2.48 0.61 -6.38
C ASN A 202 3.98 0.42 -6.66
N TYR A 203 4.36 0.36 -7.93
CA TYR A 203 5.76 0.22 -8.36
C TYR A 203 6.35 1.60 -8.64
N VAL A 204 7.28 2.02 -7.79
CA VAL A 204 7.96 3.31 -7.86
C VAL A 204 9.30 3.13 -8.58
N VAL A 205 9.62 4.07 -9.46
CA VAL A 205 10.88 4.08 -10.21
C VAL A 205 11.64 5.37 -9.94
N TYR A 206 12.88 5.26 -9.51
CA TYR A 206 13.83 6.34 -9.34
C TYR A 206 14.78 6.46 -10.53
N ASN A 207 15.37 7.65 -10.68
CA ASN A 207 16.54 7.88 -11.51
C ASN A 207 17.80 7.23 -10.87
N HIS A 208 18.97 7.53 -11.43
CA HIS A 208 20.24 6.96 -10.96
C HIS A 208 20.77 7.59 -9.67
N GLN A 209 20.19 8.70 -9.22
CA GLN A 209 20.64 9.37 -8.00
C GLN A 209 20.24 8.60 -6.75
N GLU A 210 20.97 8.83 -5.68
CA GLU A 210 20.81 8.09 -4.42
C GLU A 210 19.87 8.78 -3.43
N ALA A 211 19.68 10.09 -3.57
CA ALA A 211 18.84 10.88 -2.68
C ALA A 211 17.35 10.50 -2.83
N GLY A 212 16.68 10.31 -1.70
CA GLY A 212 15.24 10.07 -1.60
C GLY A 212 14.48 11.39 -1.68
N LYS A 213 14.46 12.00 -2.86
CA LYS A 213 13.72 13.24 -3.15
C LYS A 213 12.68 12.99 -4.24
N TYR A 214 11.61 13.79 -4.23
CA TYR A 214 10.58 13.75 -5.25
C TYR A 214 11.13 13.96 -6.67
N GLU A 215 12.09 14.88 -6.85
CA GLU A 215 12.73 15.19 -8.14
C GLU A 215 13.42 13.98 -8.78
N ASN A 216 13.80 13.00 -7.96
CA ASN A 216 14.48 11.80 -8.41
C ASN A 216 13.52 10.67 -8.81
N HIS A 217 12.22 10.87 -8.64
CA HIS A 217 11.24 9.93 -9.15
C HIS A 217 11.08 10.12 -10.65
N THR A 218 10.90 8.99 -11.34
CA THR A 218 10.64 8.95 -12.78
C THR A 218 9.24 8.41 -13.08
N GLU A 219 8.74 7.49 -12.24
CA GLU A 219 7.40 6.93 -12.39
C GLU A 219 6.73 6.66 -11.03
N ASN A 220 5.42 6.87 -10.99
CA ASN A 220 4.50 6.43 -9.93
C ASN A 220 4.87 6.87 -8.50
N ALA A 221 5.30 8.12 -8.32
CA ALA A 221 5.52 8.68 -6.99
C ALA A 221 4.22 8.68 -6.15
N LEU A 222 4.35 8.48 -4.84
CA LEU A 222 3.21 8.54 -3.90
C LEU A 222 3.27 9.84 -3.11
N LEU A 223 2.22 10.64 -3.26
CA LEU A 223 2.04 11.92 -2.60
C LEU A 223 0.86 11.84 -1.62
N LEU A 224 1.01 12.48 -0.47
CA LEU A 224 -0.07 12.76 0.47
C LEU A 224 -0.37 14.25 0.42
N TYR A 225 -1.58 14.57 -0.05
CA TYR A 225 -2.13 15.90 0.05
C TYR A 225 -2.98 16.00 1.30
N MET A 226 -2.86 17.14 1.99
CA MET A 226 -3.61 17.47 3.20
C MET A 226 -4.19 18.86 3.02
N ALA A 227 -5.48 19.04 3.23
CA ALA A 227 -6.11 20.36 3.18
C ALA A 227 -7.19 20.49 4.24
N CYS A 228 -7.38 21.70 4.73
CA CYS A 228 -8.27 22.05 5.81
C CYS A 228 -9.51 22.78 5.25
N THR A 229 -10.73 22.38 5.62
CA THR A 229 -11.95 23.03 5.10
C THR A 229 -12.14 24.45 5.63
N HIS A 230 -11.65 24.78 6.82
CA HIS A 230 -11.77 26.13 7.36
C HIS A 230 -10.66 27.06 6.82
N ALA A 231 -11.01 28.20 6.22
CA ALA A 231 -10.05 29.08 5.56
C ALA A 231 -9.01 29.72 6.50
N SER A 232 -9.45 30.20 7.66
CA SER A 232 -8.65 31.08 8.55
C SER A 232 -8.10 30.42 9.81
N ASN A 233 -8.55 29.20 10.15
CA ASN A 233 -8.17 28.53 11.39
C ASN A 233 -7.28 27.33 11.05
N PRO A 234 -5.95 27.46 11.17
CA PRO A 234 -5.05 26.35 10.87
C PRO A 234 -5.21 25.23 11.89
N VAL A 235 -4.98 24.00 11.42
CA VAL A 235 -5.03 22.78 12.25
C VAL A 235 -3.71 22.05 12.09
N TYR A 236 -3.26 21.42 13.16
CA TYR A 236 -2.03 20.64 13.17
C TYR A 236 -2.33 19.17 12.96
N ALA A 237 -1.51 18.51 12.14
CA ALA A 237 -1.54 17.06 11.99
C ALA A 237 -0.16 16.50 12.36
N THR A 238 -0.09 15.79 13.48
CA THR A 238 1.11 15.02 13.85
C THR A 238 0.92 13.60 13.36
N LEU A 239 1.63 13.24 12.30
CA LEU A 239 1.49 11.97 11.61
C LEU A 239 2.79 11.18 11.62
N LYS A 240 2.64 9.88 11.87
CA LYS A 240 3.63 8.84 11.61
C LYS A 240 3.17 8.03 10.41
N ILE A 241 3.75 8.34 9.26
CA ILE A 241 3.45 7.67 8.00
C ILE A 241 4.50 6.58 7.79
N ARG A 242 4.06 5.32 7.73
CA ARG A 242 4.92 4.19 7.44
C ARG A 242 4.61 3.62 6.06
N ILE A 243 5.63 3.45 5.24
CA ILE A 243 5.52 2.70 4.00
C ILE A 243 6.20 1.34 4.15
N TYR A 244 5.54 0.32 3.64
CA TYR A 244 6.03 -1.05 3.59
C TYR A 244 6.34 -1.38 2.14
N PHE A 245 7.60 -1.63 1.85
CA PHE A 245 8.06 -1.79 0.47
C PHE A 245 9.01 -2.98 0.30
N TYR A 246 9.14 -3.42 -0.94
CA TYR A 246 10.03 -4.51 -1.36
C TYR A 246 10.85 -4.07 -2.57
N ASP A 247 12.12 -4.48 -2.64
CA ASP A 247 12.96 -4.19 -3.80
C ASP A 247 12.47 -4.98 -5.02
N SER A 248 12.45 -4.34 -6.19
CA SER A 248 12.08 -4.97 -7.46
C SER A 248 13.29 -5.68 -8.08
N ILE A 249 13.07 -6.88 -8.61
CA ILE A 249 14.01 -7.60 -9.49
C ILE A 249 13.81 -7.16 -10.94
N THR A 250 12.58 -6.78 -11.30
CA THR A 250 12.27 -6.34 -12.66
C THR A 250 12.83 -4.95 -12.89
N ASN A 251 13.58 -4.83 -13.99
CA ASN A 251 14.02 -3.57 -14.57
C ASN A 251 12.87 -2.80 -15.18
#